data_AF-A0A7C7W5Z0-F1
#
_entry.id   AF-A0A7C7W5Z0-F1
#
_cell.length_a   1.000
_cell.length_b   1.000
_cell.length_c   1.000
_cell.angle_alpha   90.00
_cell.angle_beta   90.00
_cell.angle_gamma   90.00
#
_symmetry.space_group_name_H-M   'P 1'
#
loop_
_entity.id
_entity.type
_entity.pdbx_description
1 polymer ?
#
loop_
_entity_poly.entity_id
_entity_poly.type
_entity_poly.pdbx_seq_one_letter_code
_entity_poly.pdbx_strand_id
1 'polypeptide(L)' 'MRNGFAKTDDLIKMFNVSPGTITNMIKQLKTEGLVIHQPYKDVKLTEKGREIAIQAVRRRRIVE' A
#
# COMPACT_ATOMS: atom_id res chain seq x y z
N MET A 1 -9.54 -4.38 -11.27
CA MET A 1 -9.42 -2.91 -11.08
C MET A 1 -8.06 -2.48 -11.58
N ARG A 2 -8.07 -1.60 -12.59
CA ARG A 2 -6.89 -1.04 -13.24
C ARG A 2 -6.37 0.14 -12.40
N ASN A 3 -5.07 0.39 -12.53
CA ASN A 3 -4.29 1.52 -12.02
C ASN A 3 -3.64 1.29 -10.65
N GLY A 4 -2.29 1.28 -10.63
CA GLY A 4 -1.46 1.15 -9.43
C GLY A 4 -1.50 2.36 -8.50
N PHE A 5 -2.70 2.87 -8.21
CA PHE A 5 -2.99 3.90 -7.23
C PHE A 5 -4.00 3.33 -6.25
N ALA A 6 -3.70 3.41 -4.96
CA ALA A 6 -4.62 3.06 -3.90
C ALA A 6 -5.01 4.33 -3.15
N LYS A 7 -6.33 4.52 -2.94
CA LYS A 7 -6.83 5.57 -2.05
C LYS A 7 -6.74 5.10 -0.62
N THR A 8 -6.42 6.02 0.28
CA THR A 8 -6.39 5.75 1.72
C THR A 8 -7.73 5.23 2.24
N ASP A 9 -8.85 5.74 1.71
CA ASP A 9 -10.20 5.31 2.09
C ASP A 9 -10.50 3.85 1.70
N ASP A 10 -10.08 3.43 0.50
CA ASP A 10 -10.19 2.04 0.06
C ASP A 10 -9.35 1.10 0.94
N LEU A 11 -8.15 1.52 1.35
CA LEU A 11 -7.30 0.75 2.28
C LEU A 11 -7.95 0.62 3.67
N ILE A 12 -8.53 1.70 4.19
CA ILE A 12 -9.26 1.68 5.47
C ILE A 12 -10.39 0.66 5.43
N LYS A 13 -11.21 0.69 4.37
CA LYS A 13 -12.34 -0.24 4.20
C LYS A 13 -11.90 -1.68 4.02
N MET A 14 -10.82 -1.92 3.26
CA MET A 14 -10.32 -3.25 2.96
C MET A 14 -9.63 -3.93 4.16
N PHE A 15 -8.88 -3.15 4.95
CA PHE A 15 -8.18 -3.66 6.12
C PHE A 15 -8.95 -3.48 7.43
N ASN A 16 -10.09 -2.77 7.41
CA ASN A 16 -10.94 -2.46 8.55
C ASN A 16 -10.17 -1.85 9.73
N VAL A 17 -9.26 -0.92 9.43
CA VAL A 17 -8.38 -0.23 10.41
C VAL A 17 -8.58 1.27 10.38
N SER A 18 -8.27 1.94 11.50
CA SER A 18 -8.40 3.39 11.61
C SER A 18 -7.54 4.16 10.59
N PRO A 19 -8.00 5.35 10.11
CA PRO A 19 -7.25 6.19 9.17
C PRO A 19 -5.85 6.57 9.66
N GLY A 20 -5.67 6.77 10.97
CA GLY A 20 -4.36 7.04 11.57
C GLY A 20 -3.37 5.89 11.37
N THR A 21 -3.83 4.64 11.46
CA THR A 21 -3.01 3.44 11.27
C THR A 21 -2.53 3.33 9.83
N ILE A 22 -3.43 3.50 8.85
CA ILE A 22 -3.06 3.48 7.42
C ILE A 22 -2.09 4.61 7.11
N THR A 23 -2.32 5.82 7.66
CA THR A 23 -1.41 6.95 7.47
C THR A 23 0.00 6.64 7.99
N ASN A 24 0.10 6.01 9.16
CA ASN A 24 1.38 5.63 9.73
C ASN A 24 2.07 4.53 8.90
N MET A 25 1.33 3.54 8.42
CA MET A 25 1.84 2.51 7.51
C MET A 25 2.35 3.12 6.18
N ILE A 26 1.59 4.02 5.56
CA ILE A 26 2.02 4.73 4.34
C ILE A 26 3.29 5.53 4.60
N LYS A 27 3.38 6.22 5.74
CA LYS A 27 4.57 6.98 6.13
C LYS A 27 5.79 6.07 6.28
N GLN A 28 5.64 4.90 6.90
CA GLN A 28 6.71 3.92 7.04
C GLN A 28 7.17 3.38 5.68
N LEU A 29 6.22 2.93 4.85
CA LEU A 29 6.51 2.47 3.48
C LEU A 29 7.18 3.56 2.63
N LYS A 30 6.82 4.84 2.86
CA LYS A 30 7.44 5.99 2.19
C LYS A 30 8.88 6.18 2.64
N THR A 31 9.14 6.10 3.95
CA THR A 31 10.50 6.16 4.51
C THR A 31 11.39 5.05 3.97
N GLU A 32 10.83 3.87 3.72
CA GLU A 32 11.54 2.72 3.13
C GLU A 32 11.71 2.81 1.60
N GLY A 33 11.15 3.86 0.97
CA GLY A 33 11.20 4.08 -0.47
C GLY A 33 10.32 3.12 -1.27
N LEU A 34 9.30 2.52 -0.65
CA LEU A 34 8.40 1.52 -1.25
C LEU A 34 7.15 2.15 -1.86
N VAL A 35 6.73 3.31 -1.35
CA VAL A 35 5.60 4.06 -1.90
C VAL A 35 5.96 5.52 -2.12
N ILE A 36 5.38 6.09 -3.17
CA ILE A 36 5.29 7.54 -3.35
C ILE A 36 3.88 7.97 -3.01
N HIS A 37 3.80 8.98 -2.16
CA HIS A 37 2.54 9.58 -1.74
C HIS A 37 2.52 11.02 -2.23
N GLN A 38 1.61 11.33 -3.17
CA GLN A 38 1.23 12.71 -3.42
C GLN A 38 0.23 13.14 -2.35
N PRO A 39 0.37 14.35 -1.78
CA PRO A 39 -0.59 14.83 -0.80
C PRO A 39 -2.02 14.75 -1.35
N TYR A 40 -2.90 14.18 -0.52
CA TYR A 40 -4.36 14.15 -0.61
C TYR A 40 -5.10 13.16 -1.50
N LYS A 41 -4.51 12.34 -2.38
CA LYS A 41 -5.37 11.44 -3.19
C LYS A 41 -4.86 10.04 -3.48
N ASP A 42 -3.58 9.86 -3.77
CA ASP A 42 -3.15 8.59 -4.37
C ASP A 42 -1.80 8.11 -3.83
N VAL A 43 -1.80 6.87 -3.30
CA VAL A 43 -0.59 6.13 -2.95
C VAL A 43 -0.21 5.28 -4.15
N LYS A 44 1.03 5.42 -4.64
CA LYS A 44 1.57 4.60 -5.73
C LYS A 44 2.80 3.85 -5.25
N LEU A 45 2.92 2.59 -5.66
CA LEU A 45 4.12 1.80 -5.42
C LEU A 45 5.29 2.34 -6.25
N THR A 46 6.48 2.41 -5.65
CA THR A 46 7.73 2.53 -6.40
C THR A 46 8.03 1.20 -7.11
N GLU A 47 9.05 1.18 -7.96
CA GLU A 47 9.54 -0.06 -8.57
C GLU A 47 9.91 -1.09 -7.49
N LYS A 48 10.71 -0.67 -6.49
CA LYS A 48 11.06 -1.49 -5.32
C LYS A 48 9.83 -1.98 -4.55
N GLY A 49 8.85 -1.08 -4.30
CA GLY A 49 7.61 -1.45 -3.64
C GLY A 49 6.78 -2.47 -4.42
N ARG A 50 6.80 -2.39 -5.75
CA ARG A 50 6.12 -3.34 -6.63
C ARG A 50 6.73 -4.73 -6.54
N GLU A 51 8.05 -4.84 -6.53
CA GLU A 51 8.73 -6.15 -6.36
C GLU A 51 8.36 -6.80 -5.03
N ILE A 52 8.40 -6.05 -3.94
CA ILE A 52 8.02 -6.55 -2.61
C ILE A 52 6.53 -6.92 -2.56
N ALA A 53 5.64 -6.11 -3.15
CA ALA A 53 4.21 -6.40 -3.20
C ALA A 53 3.93 -7.71 -3.94
N ILE A 54 4.62 -7.99 -5.05
CA ILE A 54 4.51 -9.26 -5.78
C ILE A 54 4.93 -10.43 -4.88
N GLN A 55 6.04 -10.30 -4.14
CA GLN A 55 6.48 -11.32 -3.19
C GLN A 55 5.48 -11.52 -2.04
N ALA A 56 4.91 -10.45 -1.51
CA ALA A 56 3.92 -10.50 -0.43
C ALA A 56 2.63 -11.20 -0.87
N VAL A 57 2.10 -10.88 -2.06
CA VAL A 57 0.94 -11.56 -2.65
C VAL A 57 1.24 -13.03 -2.91
N ARG A 58 2.42 -13.33 -3.46
CA ARG A 58 2.84 -14.70 -3.72
C ARG A 58 2.94 -15.53 -2.44
N ARG A 59 3.44 -14.96 -1.35
CA ARG A 59 3.48 -15.62 -0.03
C ARG A 59 2.09 -15.87 0.54
N ARG A 60 1.18 -14.89 0.44
CA ARG A 60 -0.22 -15.08 0.91
C ARG A 60 -0.92 -16.21 0.17
N ARG A 61 -0.70 -16.35 -1.14
CA ARG A 61 -1.33 -17.40 -1.96
C ARG A 61 -0.83 -18.83 -1.67
N ILE A 62 0.31 -18.99 -1.00
CA ILE A 62 0.85 -20.31 -0.61
C ILE A 62 0.23 -20.79 0.72
N VAL A 63 -0.37 -19.89 1.47
CA VAL A 63 -0.97 -20.17 2.79
C VAL A 63 -2.50 -20.36 2.68
N GLU A 64 -3.06 -20.34 1.46
CA GLU A 64 -4.44 -20.75 1.14
C GLU A 64 -4.49 -22.16 0.56
#